data_AF-A0A938VLP7-F1
#
_entry.id   AF-A0A938VLP7-F1
#
_cell.length_a   1.000
_cell.length_b   1.000
_cell.length_c   1.000
_cell.angle_alpha   90.00
_cell.angle_beta   90.00
_cell.angle_gamma   90.00
#
_symmetry.space_group_name_H-M   'P 1'
#
loop_
_entity.id
_entity.type
_entity.pdbx_description
1 polymer ?
#
loop_
_entity_poly.entity_id
_entity_poly.type
_entity_poly.pdbx_seq_one_letter_code
_entity_poly.pdbx_strand_id
1 'polypeptide(L)' 'MSLRVISGSAKGRKLASVPGDTTRPVMDRVKEALFNILAGDVI' A
#
# COMPACT_ATOMS: atom_id res chain seq x y z
N MET A 1 -7.40 3.51 -10.13
CA MET A 1 -6.48 3.65 -8.96
C MET A 1 -5.24 2.81 -9.27
N SER A 2 -4.06 3.39 -9.47
CA SER A 2 -2.84 2.58 -9.67
C SER A 2 -2.20 2.25 -8.32
N LEU A 3 -1.79 0.99 -8.13
CA LEU A 3 -1.12 0.54 -6.90
C LEU A 3 0.24 1.25 -6.80
N ARG A 4 0.49 1.96 -5.70
CA ARG A 4 1.76 2.64 -5.43
C ARG A 4 2.14 2.59 -3.96
N VAL A 5 3.43 2.83 -3.70
CA VAL A 5 3.97 3.08 -2.36
C VAL A 5 3.50 4.46 -1.88
N ILE A 6 2.98 4.52 -0.65
CA ILE A 6 2.33 5.72 -0.10
C ILE A 6 3.31 6.66 0.63
N SER A 7 4.27 6.10 1.36
CA SER A 7 5.23 6.83 2.22
C SER A 7 6.59 6.13 2.28
N GLY A 8 7.54 6.69 3.04
CA GLY A 8 8.90 6.15 3.18
C GLY A 8 9.82 6.46 2.00
N SER A 9 10.99 5.82 1.97
CA SER A 9 12.06 6.06 0.98
C SER A 9 11.65 5.73 -0.46
N ALA A 10 10.69 4.82 -0.67
CA ALA A 10 10.20 4.42 -1.98
C ALA A 10 8.87 5.09 -2.38
N LYS A 11 8.44 6.15 -1.68
CA LYS A 11 7.17 6.87 -1.93
C LYS A 11 6.98 7.19 -3.41
N GLY A 12 5.76 6.94 -3.91
CA GLY A 12 5.37 7.22 -5.29
C GLY A 12 5.74 6.13 -6.30
N ARG A 13 6.55 5.13 -5.91
CA ARG A 13 6.85 3.99 -6.78
C ARG A 13 5.58 3.24 -7.15
N LYS A 14 5.30 3.14 -8.45
CA LYS A 14 4.20 2.34 -9.00
C LYS A 14 4.55 0.86 -8.88
N LEU A 15 3.56 0.06 -8.51
CA LEU A 15 3.68 -1.39 -8.35
C LEU A 15 2.88 -2.09 -9.45
N ALA A 16 3.41 -3.23 -9.92
CA ALA A 16 2.66 -4.10 -10.82
C ALA A 16 1.50 -4.75 -10.03
N SER A 17 0.32 -4.78 -10.63
CA SER A 17 -0.80 -5.57 -10.11
C SER A 17 -0.65 -7.02 -10.53
N VAL A 18 -1.22 -7.92 -9.73
CA VAL A 18 -1.42 -9.30 -10.17
C VAL A 18 -2.32 -9.30 -11.43
N PRO A 19 -2.10 -10.23 -12.38
CA PRO A 19 -2.98 -10.37 -13.53
C PRO A 19 -4.40 -10.75 -13.11
N GLY A 20 -5.39 -10.18 -13.79
CA GLY A 20 -6.80 -10.49 -13.59
C GLY A 20 -7.47 -9.70 -12.46
N ASP A 21 -8.78 -9.96 -12.29
CA ASP A 21 -9.68 -9.07 -11.55
C ASP A 21 -10.32 -9.76 -10.33
N THR A 22 -9.89 -10.97 -10.01
CA THR A 22 -10.43 -11.78 -8.91
C THR A 22 -10.01 -11.28 -7.53
N THR A 23 -8.93 -10.51 -7.46
CA THR A 23 -8.39 -9.99 -6.19
C THR A 23 -8.92 -8.60 -5.92
N ARG A 24 -9.60 -8.41 -4.78
CA ARG A 24 -10.09 -7.08 -4.39
C ARG A 24 -8.91 -6.13 -4.12
N PRO A 25 -8.81 -4.99 -4.83
CA PRO A 25 -7.73 -4.04 -4.58
C PRO A 25 -7.95 -3.31 -3.25
N VAL A 26 -6.86 -3.10 -2.51
CA VAL A 26 -6.87 -2.36 -1.25
C VAL A 26 -6.69 -0.86 -1.53
N MET A 27 -7.57 -0.03 -0.96
CA MET A 27 -7.50 1.43 -1.10
C MET A 27 -6.27 2.00 -0.38
N ASP A 28 -5.76 3.12 -0.90
CA ASP A 28 -4.62 3.85 -0.30
C ASP A 28 -4.84 4.16 1.19
N ARG A 29 -6.04 4.66 1.56
CA ARG A 29 -6.40 4.92 2.96
C ARG A 29 -6.30 3.71 3.90
N VAL A 30 -6.56 2.50 3.39
CA VAL A 30 -6.49 1.27 4.19
C VAL A 30 -5.04 0.87 4.40
N LYS A 31 -4.19 1.06 3.38
CA LYS A 31 -2.73 0.88 3.52
C LYS A 31 -2.15 1.86 4.54
N GLU A 32 -2.53 3.13 4.48
CA GLU A 32 -2.10 4.15 5.45
C GLU A 32 -2.51 3.78 6.88
N ALA A 33 -3.78 3.46 7.11
CA ALA A 33 -4.26 3.07 8.43
C ALA A 33 -3.51 1.87 9.01
N LEU A 34 -3.24 0.85 8.18
CA LEU A 34 -2.48 -0.33 8.60
C LEU A 34 -1.05 0.04 9.03
N PHE A 35 -0.32 0.80 8.23
CA PHE A 35 1.04 1.19 8.58
C PHE A 35 1.11 2.16 9.77
N ASN A 36 0.10 3.01 9.96
CA ASN A 36 -0.01 3.85 11.16
C ASN A 36 -0.17 3.03 12.44
N ILE A 37 -0.93 1.92 12.38
CA ILE A 37 -1.08 0.99 13.50
C ILE A 37 0.26 0.30 13.79
N LEU A 38 0.94 -0.20 12.76
CA LEU A 38 2.20 -0.94 12.90
C LEU A 38 3.41 -0.06 13.26
N ALA A 39 3.34 1.26 13.06
CA ALA A 39 4.47 2.16 13.23
C ALA A 39 5.07 2.16 14.65
N GLY A 40 4.27 1.82 15.68
CA GLY A 40 4.74 1.71 17.07
C GLY A 40 5.42 0.38 17.42
N ASP A 41 5.23 -0.65 16.61
CA ASP A 41 5.65 -2.03 16.92
C ASP A 41 6.96 -2.44 16.21
N VAL A 42 7.49 -1.59 15.33
CA VAL A 42 8.68 -1.88 14.52
C VAL A 42 9.83 -0.94 14.94
N ILE A 43 10.92 -1.53 15.44
CA ILE A 43 12.18 -0.86 15.84
C ILE A 43 13.18 -0.88 14.67
#